data_AF-A0A558GXK0-F1
#
_entry.id   AF-A0A558GXK0-F1
#
_cell.length_a   1.000
_cell.length_b   1.000
_cell.length_c   1.000
_cell.angle_alpha   90.00
_cell.angle_beta   90.00
_cell.angle_gamma   90.00
#
_symmetry.space_group_name_H-M   'P 1'
#
loop_
_entity.id
_entity.type
_entity.pdbx_description
1 polymer ?
#
loop_
_entity_poly.entity_id
_entity_poly.type
_entity_poly.pdbx_seq_one_letter_code
_entity_poly.pdbx_strand_id
1 'polypeptide(L)' 'MSTAVQTLPRLALTLEQVAEMLQEPPATIAKHCRTQALKGAYKTGGRTSPWRIPPAAIDYYQQHQPKQ' A
#
# COMPACT_ATOMS: atom_id res chain seq x y z
N MET A 1 -21.36 -18.15 11.72
CA MET A 1 -19.94 -18.35 11.39
C MET A 1 -19.24 -17.03 11.67
N SER A 2 -18.56 -16.94 12.81
CA SER A 2 -17.85 -15.73 13.23
C SER A 2 -16.37 -16.07 13.31
N THR A 3 -15.59 -15.59 12.34
CA THR A 3 -14.13 -15.53 12.48
C THR A 3 -13.77 -14.07 12.61
N ALA A 4 -13.23 -13.75 13.78
CA ALA A 4 -12.80 -12.43 14.18
C ALA A 4 -11.96 -11.76 13.09
N VAL A 5 -12.33 -10.54 12.73
CA VAL A 5 -11.43 -9.58 12.10
C VAL A 5 -10.25 -9.40 13.03
N GLN A 6 -9.13 -10.06 12.72
CA GLN A 6 -7.86 -9.83 13.38
C GLN A 6 -7.51 -8.36 13.18
N THR A 7 -7.74 -7.56 14.22
CA THR A 7 -7.22 -6.21 14.37
C THR A 7 -5.71 -6.31 14.57
N LEU A 8 -5.00 -6.74 13.53
CA LEU A 8 -3.54 -6.63 13.50
C LEU A 8 -3.21 -5.14 13.64
N PRO A 9 -2.14 -4.77 14.38
CA PRO A 9 -1.66 -3.40 14.37
C PRO A 9 -1.53 -2.98 12.90
N ARG A 10 -2.02 -1.78 12.55
CA ARG A 10 -1.96 -1.21 11.19
C ARG A 10 -0.49 -0.97 10.79
N LEU A 11 0.28 -2.05 10.66
CA LEU A 11 1.65 -2.03 10.22
C LEU A 11 1.61 -1.61 8.76
N ALA A 12 2.34 -0.54 8.47
CA ALA A 12 2.51 -0.11 7.10
C ALA A 12 3.27 -1.21 6.34
N LEU A 13 2.67 -1.65 5.24
CA LEU A 13 3.11 -2.75 4.39
C LEU A 13 4.28 -2.33 3.50
N THR A 14 5.08 -3.30 3.05
CA THR A 14 6.16 -3.07 2.08
C THR A 14 5.62 -3.03 0.65
N LEU A 15 6.47 -2.66 -0.31
CA LEU A 15 6.12 -2.68 -1.73
C LEU A 15 5.74 -4.09 -2.19
N GLU A 16 6.46 -5.09 -1.72
CA GLU A 16 6.32 -6.50 -2.10
C GLU A 16 4.99 -7.06 -1.61
N GLN A 17 4.61 -6.76 -0.37
CA GLN A 17 3.33 -7.18 0.20
C GLN A 17 2.15 -6.56 -0.57
N VAL A 18 2.24 -5.26 -0.87
CA VAL A 18 1.17 -4.57 -1.63
C VAL A 18 1.14 -5.02 -3.10
N ALA A 19 2.29 -5.32 -3.68
CA ALA A 19 2.40 -5.89 -5.02
C ALA A 19 1.67 -7.24 -5.12
N GLU A 20 1.88 -8.12 -4.14
CA GLU A 20 1.16 -9.39 -4.03
C GLU A 20 -0.35 -9.16 -3.84
N MET A 21 -0.75 -8.25 -2.95
CA MET A 21 -2.17 -7.96 -2.70
C MET A 21 -2.91 -7.41 -3.93
N LEU A 22 -2.27 -6.52 -4.68
CA LEU A 22 -2.86 -5.87 -5.85
C LEU A 22 -2.59 -6.62 -7.16
N GLN A 23 -1.80 -7.70 -7.11
CA GLN A 23 -1.33 -8.44 -8.29
C GLN A 23 -0.64 -7.52 -9.32
N GLU A 24 0.14 -6.54 -8.81
CA GLU A 24 0.89 -5.58 -9.62
C GLU A 24 2.40 -5.70 -9.35
N PRO A 25 3.29 -5.40 -10.32
CA PRO A 25 4.73 -5.42 -10.08
C PRO A 25 5.17 -4.44 -8.97
N PRO A 26 6.17 -4.77 -8.11
CA PRO A 26 6.67 -3.87 -7.07
C PRO A 26 7.15 -2.50 -7.59
N ALA A 27 7.68 -2.45 -8.81
CA ALA A 27 8.09 -1.21 -9.47
C ALA A 27 6.90 -0.28 -9.75
N THR A 28 5.73 -0.86 -10.08
CA THR A 28 4.48 -0.15 -10.29
C THR A 28 3.95 0.39 -8.95
N ILE A 29 3.96 -0.41 -7.89
CA ILE A 29 3.62 0.05 -6.53
C ILE A 29 4.51 1.21 -6.10
N ALA A 30 5.83 1.14 -6.37
CA ALA A 30 6.75 2.23 -6.08
C ALA A 30 6.43 3.50 -6.86
N LYS A 31 5.98 3.37 -8.12
CA LYS A 31 5.48 4.50 -8.92
C LYS A 31 4.24 5.11 -8.27
N HIS A 32 3.25 4.30 -7.88
CA HIS A 32 2.04 4.77 -7.21
C HIS A 32 2.31 5.52 -5.91
N CYS A 33 3.31 5.08 -5.14
CA CYS A 33 3.77 5.81 -3.96
C CYS A 33 4.33 7.20 -4.32
N ARG A 34 5.14 7.29 -5.39
CA ARG A 34 5.74 8.56 -5.85
C ARG A 34 4.71 9.51 -6.45
N THR A 35 3.73 8.99 -7.20
CA THR A 35 2.67 9.78 -7.86
C THR A 35 1.46 10.02 -6.96
N GLN A 36 1.54 9.64 -5.68
CA GLN A 36 0.49 9.79 -4.68
C GLN A 36 -0.84 9.05 -4.99
N ALA A 37 -0.80 8.04 -5.87
CA ALA A 37 -1.93 7.14 -6.07
C ALA A 37 -2.18 6.28 -4.82
N LEU A 38 -1.10 5.84 -4.15
CA LEU A 38 -1.14 5.28 -2.79
C LEU A 38 -0.96 6.39 -1.76
N LYS A 39 -1.98 7.23 -1.60
CA LYS A 39 -1.92 8.44 -0.78
C LYS A 39 -1.68 8.10 0.71
N GLY A 40 -0.63 8.68 1.28
CA GLY A 40 -0.23 8.42 2.68
C GLY A 40 0.88 7.36 2.81
N ALA A 41 1.35 6.75 1.72
CA ALA A 41 2.61 6.03 1.73
C ALA A 41 3.78 6.96 2.05
N TYR A 42 4.74 6.49 2.84
CA TYR A 42 5.89 7.27 3.31
C TYR A 42 7.17 6.44 3.31
N LYS A 43 8.32 7.11 3.46
CA LYS A 43 9.61 6.47 3.70
C LYS A 43 10.04 6.72 5.15
N THR A 44 10.68 5.75 5.76
CA THR A 44 11.19 5.86 7.14
C THR A 44 12.52 6.63 7.24
N GLY A 45 12.97 7.26 6.14
CA GLY A 45 14.25 7.96 6.07
C GLY A 45 14.51 8.57 4.69
N GLY A 46 15.77 8.64 4.30
CA GLY A 46 16.24 9.31 3.09
C GLY A 46 15.84 8.65 1.77
N ARG A 47 16.51 9.09 0.69
CA ARG A 47 16.15 8.71 -0.69
C ARG A 47 16.12 7.20 -0.93
N THR A 48 17.02 6.44 -0.29
CA THR A 48 17.15 4.99 -0.40
C THR A 48 16.30 4.20 0.60
N SER A 49 15.65 4.88 1.55
CA SER A 49 14.83 4.20 2.54
C SER A 49 13.62 3.52 1.88
N PRO A 50 13.22 2.34 2.41
CA PRO A 50 12.12 1.59 1.84
C PRO A 50 10.79 2.33 2.07
N TRP A 51 9.85 2.09 1.17
CA TRP A 51 8.48 2.58 1.33
C TRP A 51 7.74 1.79 2.41
N ARG A 52 6.78 2.48 3.04
CA ARG A 52 5.82 1.96 4.01
C ARG A 52 4.44 2.44 3.59
N ILE A 53 3.53 1.50 3.38
CA ILE A 53 2.21 1.74 2.81
C ILE A 53 1.16 1.38 3.87
N PRO A 54 0.54 2.36 4.55
CA PRO A 54 -0.51 2.06 5.51
C PRO A 54 -1.74 1.48 4.80
N PRO A 55 -2.54 0.62 5.46
CA PRO A 55 -3.76 0.06 4.86
C PRO A 55 -4.70 1.12 4.27
N ALA A 56 -4.85 2.28 4.93
CA ALA A 56 -5.66 3.40 4.43
C ALA A 56 -5.22 3.95 3.06
N ALA A 57 -3.93 3.83 2.71
CA ALA A 57 -3.44 4.22 1.39
C ALA A 57 -3.90 3.24 0.30
N ILE A 58 -4.00 1.95 0.64
CA ILE A 58 -4.50 0.89 -0.24
C ILE A 58 -6.01 1.06 -0.43
N ASP A 59 -6.75 1.28 0.67
CA ASP A 59 -8.19 1.56 0.63
C ASP A 59 -8.47 2.76 -0.29
N TYR A 60 -7.73 3.85 -0.11
CA TYR A 60 -7.83 5.03 -0.96
C TYR A 60 -7.56 4.71 -2.43
N TYR A 61 -6.48 3.98 -2.72
CA TYR A 61 -6.12 3.60 -4.09
C TYR A 61 -7.23 2.78 -4.75
N GLN A 62 -7.74 1.74 -4.08
CA GLN A 62 -8.79 0.89 -4.62
C GLN A 62 -10.11 1.63 -4.84
N GLN A 63 -10.46 2.60 -3.98
CA GLN A 63 -11.66 3.42 -4.13
C GLN A 63 -11.59 4.39 -5.33
N HIS A 64 -10.38 4.84 -5.69
CA HIS A 64 -10.16 5.86 -6.72
C HIS A 64 -9.57 5.30 -8.02
N GLN A 65 -9.36 3.99 -8.09
CA GLN A 65 -9.03 3.31 -9.32
C GLN A 65 -10.16 3.51 -10.33
N PRO A 66 -9.87 3.90 -11.59
CA PRO A 66 -10.86 3.84 -12.64
C PRO A 66 -11.29 2.38 -12.76
N LYS A 67 -12.56 2.09 -12.43
CA LYS A 67 -13.15 0.78 -12.71
C LYS A 67 -13.11 0.60 -14.23
N GLN A 68 -12.24 -0.29 -14.68
CA GLN A 68 -12.22 -0.77 -16.06
C GLN A 68 -13.50 -1.54 -16.35
#